data_AF-A0A3D1ACW0-F1
#
_entry.id   AF-A0A3D1ACW0-F1
#
_cell.length_a   1.000
_cell.length_b   1.000
_cell.length_c   1.000
_cell.angle_alpha   90.00
_cell.angle_beta   90.00
_cell.angle_gamma   90.00
#
_symmetry.space_group_name_H-M   'P 1'
#
loop_
_entity.id
_entity.type
_entity.pdbx_description
1 polymer ?
#
loop_
_entity_poly.entity_id
_entity_poly.type
_entity_poly.pdbx_seq_one_letter_code
_entity_poly.pdbx_strand_id
1 'polypeptide(L)'
;ITTGGSLTLGNVAVYTASAYVSRYIQMDAGTLTLNNGSELMTYGKYGVYQTGGDVVMNSGSLIKSMPTTSSISSNTYGIYLSGSTATLTLESGSMIKDQYYGIRLAGTNHVEIKDSAVISYTRYPIEISGAGILNIGKARLESTNS
;
A
#
# COMPACT_ATOMS: atom_id res chain seq x y z
N ILE A 1 3.33 -12.72 -2.78
CA ILE A 1 4.69 -12.86 -3.36
C ILE A 1 5.66 -12.50 -2.25
N THR A 2 6.69 -13.31 -2.00
CA THR A 2 7.71 -13.01 -0.99
C THR A 2 9.06 -12.86 -1.68
N THR A 3 9.70 -11.71 -1.53
CA THR A 3 11.02 -11.44 -2.14
C THR A 3 11.94 -10.70 -1.17
N GLY A 4 13.22 -11.03 -1.16
CA GLY A 4 14.28 -10.25 -0.47
C GLY A 4 15.11 -9.37 -1.40
N GLY A 5 14.73 -9.27 -2.68
CA GLY A 5 15.40 -8.47 -3.72
C GLY A 5 14.47 -7.39 -4.29
N SER A 6 14.84 -6.78 -5.42
CA SER A 6 13.97 -5.78 -6.06
C SER A 6 12.87 -6.45 -6.89
N LEU A 7 11.63 -6.02 -6.69
CA LEU A 7 10.47 -6.43 -7.49
C LEU A 7 9.92 -5.19 -8.20
N THR A 8 9.98 -5.17 -9.53
CA THR A 8 9.37 -4.11 -10.35
C THR A 8 8.14 -4.66 -11.05
N LEU A 9 6.98 -4.08 -10.76
CA LEU A 9 5.76 -4.33 -11.51
C LEU A 9 5.68 -3.27 -12.62
N GLY A 10 5.65 -3.74 -13.87
CA GLY A 10 5.40 -2.89 -15.05
C GLY A 10 3.92 -2.54 -15.20
N ASN A 11 3.49 -2.24 -16.42
CA ASN A 11 2.08 -2.05 -16.76
C ASN A 11 1.32 -3.40 -16.75
N VAL A 12 1.18 -3.97 -15.56
CA VAL A 12 0.60 -5.28 -15.28
C VAL A 12 -0.41 -5.11 -14.16
N ALA A 13 -1.60 -5.67 -14.37
CA ALA A 13 -2.58 -5.81 -13.31
C ALA A 13 -2.43 -7.19 -12.67
N VAL A 14 -2.08 -7.23 -11.39
CA VAL A 14 -1.91 -8.48 -10.65
C VAL A 14 -3.21 -8.79 -9.92
N TYR A 15 -3.95 -9.78 -10.44
CA TYR A 15 -5.21 -10.28 -9.87
C TYR A 15 -5.02 -11.65 -9.27
N THR A 16 -5.66 -11.93 -8.13
CA THR A 16 -5.54 -13.25 -7.50
C THR A 16 -6.90 -13.74 -6.97
N ALA A 17 -7.67 -14.50 -7.74
CA ALA A 17 -9.11 -14.78 -7.48
C ALA A 17 -9.51 -15.80 -6.36
N SER A 18 -8.80 -15.95 -5.22
CA SER A 18 -9.19 -16.94 -4.19
C SER A 18 -9.32 -16.37 -2.78
N ALA A 19 -10.55 -16.04 -2.41
CA ALA A 19 -11.00 -15.50 -1.12
C ALA A 19 -10.36 -16.11 0.15
N TYR A 20 -9.83 -17.33 0.12
CA TYR A 20 -9.42 -18.07 1.31
C TYR A 20 -7.92 -17.99 1.65
N VAL A 21 -7.13 -17.24 0.88
CA VAL A 21 -5.69 -17.08 1.13
C VAL A 21 -5.39 -15.60 1.37
N SER A 22 -4.68 -15.26 2.45
CA SER A 22 -4.15 -13.90 2.60
C SER A 22 -3.19 -13.63 1.44
N ARG A 23 -3.50 -12.66 0.57
CA ARG A 23 -2.67 -12.37 -0.61
C ARG A 23 -2.22 -10.92 -0.60
N TYR A 24 -0.95 -10.77 -0.27
CA TYR A 24 -0.23 -9.51 -0.25
C TYR A 24 1.17 -9.69 -0.87
N ILE A 25 1.80 -8.56 -1.20
CA ILE A 25 3.24 -8.55 -1.46
C ILE A 25 3.92 -8.42 -0.10
N GLN A 26 4.68 -9.44 0.28
CA GLN A 26 5.57 -9.39 1.41
C GLN A 26 6.98 -9.10 0.90
N MET A 27 7.63 -8.07 1.43
CA MET A 27 9.07 -7.97 1.28
C MET A 27 9.73 -7.72 2.62
N ASP A 28 10.74 -8.54 2.89
CA ASP A 28 11.52 -8.46 4.12
C ASP A 28 12.76 -7.56 3.95
N ALA A 29 13.18 -7.36 2.71
CA ALA A 29 14.23 -6.42 2.28
C ALA A 29 14.06 -6.08 0.78
N GLY A 30 14.72 -5.02 0.32
CA GLY A 30 14.74 -4.61 -1.10
C GLY A 30 13.61 -3.64 -1.48
N THR A 31 13.44 -3.39 -2.79
CA THR A 31 12.52 -2.36 -3.28
C THR A 31 11.36 -2.94 -4.08
N LEU A 32 10.12 -2.62 -3.70
CA LEU A 32 8.93 -2.76 -4.55
C LEU A 32 8.77 -1.49 -5.38
N THR A 33 8.80 -1.60 -6.71
CA THR A 33 8.46 -0.49 -7.60
C THR A 33 7.19 -0.81 -8.37
N LEU A 34 6.16 0.02 -8.23
CA LEU A 34 4.95 0.01 -9.04
C LEU A 34 5.08 1.13 -10.08
N ASN A 35 5.20 0.77 -11.35
CA ASN A 35 5.33 1.74 -12.43
C ASN A 35 3.98 2.36 -12.83
N ASN A 36 4.03 3.36 -13.71
CA ASN A 36 2.84 3.95 -14.28
C ASN A 36 1.97 2.87 -14.95
N GLY A 37 0.67 2.85 -14.60
CA GLY A 37 -0.29 1.87 -15.08
C GLY A 37 -0.27 0.54 -14.33
N SER A 38 0.62 0.35 -13.33
CA SER A 38 0.57 -0.83 -12.47
C SER A 38 -0.69 -0.82 -11.61
N GLU A 39 -1.44 -1.91 -11.63
CA GLU A 39 -2.58 -2.12 -10.74
C GLU A 39 -2.34 -3.35 -9.87
N LEU A 40 -2.17 -3.14 -8.58
CA LEU A 40 -2.08 -4.21 -7.59
C LEU A 40 -3.44 -4.38 -6.92
N MET A 41 -4.06 -5.53 -7.18
CA MET A 41 -5.38 -5.85 -6.65
C MET A 41 -5.29 -6.98 -5.61
N THR A 42 -5.47 -6.64 -4.33
CA THR A 42 -5.21 -7.53 -3.19
C THR A 42 -6.44 -7.69 -2.29
N TYR A 43 -6.40 -8.67 -1.38
CA TYR A 43 -7.37 -8.87 -0.29
C TYR A 43 -6.69 -9.62 0.87
N GLY A 44 -7.24 -9.45 2.06
CA GLY A 44 -6.71 -10.04 3.30
C GLY A 44 -6.28 -8.96 4.28
N LYS A 45 -5.25 -9.24 5.10
CA LYS A 45 -4.83 -8.27 6.13
C LYS A 45 -4.04 -7.10 5.55
N TYR A 46 -3.20 -7.34 4.55
CA TYR A 46 -2.29 -6.36 3.96
C TYR A 46 -2.48 -6.33 2.44
N GLY A 47 -2.29 -5.19 1.79
CA GLY A 47 -2.04 -5.15 0.34
C GLY A 47 -0.55 -5.32 0.04
N VAL A 48 0.26 -4.49 0.69
CA VAL A 48 1.72 -4.60 0.77
C VAL A 48 2.13 -4.65 2.23
N TYR A 49 2.99 -5.61 2.58
CA TYR A 49 3.59 -5.77 3.90
C TYR A 49 5.11 -5.70 3.76
N GLN A 50 5.69 -4.60 4.21
CA GLN A 50 7.12 -4.36 4.12
C GLN A 50 7.73 -4.40 5.51
N THR A 51 8.74 -5.25 5.73
CA THR A 51 9.49 -5.26 7.00
C THR A 51 10.90 -4.68 6.93
N GLY A 52 11.41 -4.45 5.72
CA GLY A 52 12.64 -3.71 5.46
C GLY A 52 12.75 -3.33 3.98
N GLY A 53 13.43 -2.22 3.66
CA GLY A 53 13.54 -1.70 2.29
C GLY A 53 12.39 -0.78 1.86
N ASP A 54 12.24 -0.54 0.55
CA ASP A 54 11.46 0.59 0.04
C ASP A 54 10.24 0.16 -0.79
N VAL A 55 9.16 0.93 -0.72
CA VAL A 55 8.01 0.85 -1.62
C VAL A 55 7.94 2.17 -2.39
N VAL A 56 8.06 2.09 -3.71
CA VAL A 56 7.98 3.24 -4.62
C VAL A 56 6.78 3.07 -5.54
N MET A 57 5.79 3.94 -5.37
CA MET A 57 4.63 4.03 -6.24
C MET A 57 4.82 5.19 -7.21
N ASN A 58 5.09 4.89 -8.48
CA ASN A 58 5.26 5.90 -9.52
C ASN A 58 3.91 6.46 -9.98
N SER A 59 3.96 7.57 -10.71
CA SER A 59 2.75 8.27 -11.15
C SER A 59 1.78 7.34 -11.88
N GLY A 60 0.52 7.32 -11.45
CA GLY A 60 -0.54 6.51 -12.05
C GLY A 60 -0.56 5.03 -11.63
N SER A 61 0.23 4.62 -10.63
CA SER A 61 0.12 3.30 -10.02
C SER A 61 -1.06 3.23 -9.03
N LEU A 62 -1.72 2.07 -8.94
CA LEU A 62 -2.86 1.82 -8.08
C LEU A 62 -2.65 0.59 -7.19
N ILE A 63 -2.87 0.72 -5.89
CA ILE A 63 -3.13 -0.39 -4.98
C ILE A 63 -4.61 -0.33 -4.60
N LYS A 64 -5.34 -1.41 -4.85
CA LYS A 64 -6.79 -1.46 -4.62
C LYS A 64 -7.19 -2.77 -3.95
N SER A 65 -8.12 -2.71 -3.00
CA SER A 65 -8.80 -3.92 -2.52
C SER A 65 -9.78 -4.44 -3.57
N MET A 66 -9.78 -5.75 -3.82
CA MET A 66 -10.83 -6.35 -4.64
C MET A 66 -12.14 -6.44 -3.85
N PRO A 67 -13.29 -6.03 -4.43
CA PRO A 67 -14.58 -6.35 -3.84
C PRO A 67 -14.76 -7.87 -3.87
N THR A 68 -14.96 -8.48 -2.70
CA THR A 68 -15.27 -9.91 -2.60
C THR A 68 -16.79 -10.08 -2.58
N THR A 69 -17.30 -11.05 -3.31
CA THR A 69 -18.72 -11.40 -3.37
C THR A 69 -19.20 -12.16 -2.13
N SER A 70 -18.36 -12.30 -1.10
CA SER A 70 -18.61 -13.16 0.05
C SER A 70 -17.80 -12.65 1.25
N SER A 71 -18.46 -11.94 2.18
CA SER A 71 -18.07 -11.76 3.60
C SER A 71 -16.62 -11.39 4.00
N ILE A 72 -15.73 -11.07 3.06
CA ILE A 72 -14.35 -10.67 3.32
C ILE A 72 -14.25 -9.17 3.12
N SER A 73 -13.92 -8.46 4.20
CA SER A 73 -13.65 -7.03 4.20
C SER A 73 -12.50 -6.69 3.25
N SER A 74 -12.53 -5.46 2.72
CA SER A 74 -11.37 -4.74 2.17
C SER A 74 -10.08 -5.04 2.93
N ASN A 75 -8.88 -4.85 2.34
CA ASN A 75 -7.68 -5.13 3.13
C ASN A 75 -7.71 -4.32 4.43
N THR A 76 -7.23 -4.93 5.52
CA THR A 76 -7.09 -4.17 6.76
C THR A 76 -6.14 -2.99 6.52
N TYR A 77 -5.01 -3.22 5.86
CA TYR A 77 -4.04 -2.17 5.53
C TYR A 77 -3.73 -2.20 4.03
N GLY A 78 -3.80 -1.06 3.35
CA GLY A 78 -3.32 -0.94 1.97
C GLY A 78 -1.82 -1.18 1.89
N ILE A 79 -1.06 -0.37 2.62
CA ILE A 79 0.39 -0.55 2.83
C ILE A 79 0.67 -0.62 4.34
N TYR A 80 1.37 -1.64 4.77
CA TYR A 80 1.83 -1.81 6.14
C TYR A 80 3.36 -1.88 6.17
N LEU A 81 3.99 -0.88 6.77
CA LEU A 81 5.42 -0.83 6.97
C LEU A 81 5.74 -1.17 8.43
N SER A 82 6.43 -2.27 8.66
CA SER A 82 6.87 -2.69 9.99
C SER A 82 8.31 -3.14 10.04
N GLY A 83 9.18 -2.20 10.35
CA GLY A 83 10.58 -2.47 10.61
C GLY A 83 11.30 -1.19 10.98
N SER A 84 12.60 -1.30 11.15
CA SER A 84 13.50 -0.15 11.17
C SER A 84 13.92 0.14 9.74
N THR A 85 13.70 1.37 9.26
CA THR A 85 14.17 1.94 7.99
C THR A 85 13.39 1.57 6.71
N ALA A 86 12.11 1.21 6.78
CA ALA A 86 11.33 1.09 5.54
C ALA A 86 10.88 2.47 5.03
N THR A 87 11.00 2.69 3.72
CA THR A 87 10.57 3.94 3.07
C THR A 87 9.36 3.69 2.17
N LEU A 88 8.36 4.56 2.23
CA LEU A 88 7.29 4.62 1.23
C LEU A 88 7.35 5.95 0.50
N THR A 89 7.48 5.88 -0.82
CA THR A 89 7.37 7.04 -1.70
C THR A 89 6.10 6.92 -2.55
N LEU A 90 5.22 7.92 -2.45
CA LEU A 90 4.06 8.09 -3.34
C LEU A 90 4.31 9.27 -4.26
N GLU A 91 4.46 8.99 -5.55
CA GLU A 91 4.57 10.00 -6.60
C GLU A 91 3.18 10.55 -7.00
N SER A 92 3.17 11.60 -7.82
CA SER A 92 1.92 12.28 -8.23
C SER A 92 0.93 11.33 -8.90
N GLY A 93 -0.33 11.32 -8.48
CA GLY A 93 -1.37 10.47 -9.09
C GLY A 93 -1.34 9.00 -8.66
N SER A 94 -0.47 8.61 -7.72
CA SER A 94 -0.56 7.29 -7.08
C SER A 94 -1.85 7.16 -6.26
N MET A 95 -2.43 5.97 -6.24
CA MET A 95 -3.72 5.71 -5.58
C MET A 95 -3.65 4.49 -4.67
N ILE A 96 -4.14 4.64 -3.43
CA ILE A 96 -4.42 3.55 -2.49
C ILE A 96 -5.91 3.59 -2.19
N LYS A 97 -6.67 2.59 -2.67
CA LYS A 97 -8.14 2.64 -2.64
C LYS A 97 -8.80 1.48 -1.94
N ASP A 98 -9.92 1.78 -1.30
CA ASP A 98 -10.88 0.85 -0.70
C ASP A 98 -10.25 0.02 0.41
N GLN A 99 -9.47 0.66 1.29
CA GLN A 99 -8.75 0.02 2.39
C GLN A 99 -9.42 0.33 3.73
N TYR A 100 -9.32 -0.56 4.72
CA TYR A 100 -9.81 -0.22 6.07
C TYR A 100 -8.90 0.85 6.71
N TYR A 101 -7.59 0.66 6.60
CA TYR A 101 -6.56 1.67 6.82
C TYR A 101 -5.76 1.85 5.53
N GLY A 102 -5.54 3.09 5.07
CA GLY A 102 -4.76 3.34 3.85
C GLY A 102 -3.30 2.90 4.00
N ILE A 103 -2.58 3.58 4.90
CA ILE A 103 -1.17 3.33 5.22
C ILE A 103 -1.03 3.12 6.72
N ARG A 104 -0.28 2.11 7.15
CA ARG A 104 0.11 1.94 8.56
C ARG A 104 1.62 1.87 8.73
N LEU A 105 2.12 2.63 9.69
CA LEU A 105 3.53 2.68 10.09
C LEU A 105 3.68 2.09 11.50
N ALA A 106 4.30 0.91 11.58
CA ALA A 106 4.54 0.16 12.81
C ALA A 106 6.03 -0.14 12.99
N GLY A 107 6.83 0.89 13.26
CA GLY A 107 8.29 0.82 13.36
C GLY A 107 8.90 2.19 13.13
N THR A 108 10.22 2.27 12.92
CA THR A 108 10.93 3.52 12.57
C THR A 108 10.97 3.68 11.06
N ASN A 109 9.93 4.27 10.48
CA ASN A 109 9.72 4.30 9.02
C ASN A 109 9.68 5.74 8.48
N HIS A 110 9.94 5.90 7.18
CA HIS A 110 9.82 7.17 6.47
C HIS A 110 8.75 7.07 5.40
N VAL A 111 7.79 7.99 5.41
CA VAL A 111 6.83 8.16 4.32
C VAL A 111 7.01 9.52 3.69
N GLU A 112 7.10 9.53 2.36
CA GLU A 112 7.13 10.72 1.53
C GLU A 112 5.98 10.65 0.50
N ILE A 113 5.06 11.60 0.58
CA ILE A 113 4.02 11.81 -0.43
C ILE A 113 4.40 13.08 -1.19
N LYS A 114 4.95 12.93 -2.39
CA LYS A 114 5.57 14.05 -3.12
C LYS A 114 4.54 14.97 -3.78
N ASP A 115 3.40 14.42 -4.22
CA ASP A 115 2.31 15.18 -4.84
C ASP A 115 1.00 14.36 -4.84
N SER A 116 -0.08 14.92 -5.40
CA SER A 116 -1.50 14.49 -5.36
C SER A 116 -1.74 12.97 -5.40
N ALA A 117 -1.57 12.32 -4.25
CA ALA A 117 -1.96 10.93 -4.04
C ALA A 117 -3.39 10.86 -3.52
N VAL A 118 -4.14 9.84 -3.92
CA VAL A 118 -5.48 9.56 -3.37
C VAL A 118 -5.40 8.37 -2.44
N ILE A 119 -5.80 8.55 -1.18
CA ILE A 119 -5.89 7.48 -0.20
C ILE A 119 -7.35 7.38 0.25
N SER A 120 -8.07 6.35 -0.19
CA SER A 120 -9.42 6.07 0.29
C SER A 120 -9.42 5.02 1.40
N TYR A 121 -10.14 5.31 2.49
CA TYR A 121 -10.07 4.58 3.74
C TYR A 121 -11.42 4.46 4.44
N THR A 122 -11.60 3.38 5.20
CA THR A 122 -12.78 3.18 6.06
C THR A 122 -12.56 3.75 7.47
N ARG A 123 -11.39 3.59 8.07
CA ARG A 123 -11.13 4.05 9.45
C ARG A 123 -10.15 5.22 9.52
N TYR A 124 -8.92 5.03 9.03
CA TYR A 124 -7.93 6.09 8.96
C TYR A 124 -7.14 6.05 7.63
N PRO A 125 -6.80 7.21 7.05
CA PRO A 125 -5.98 7.26 5.84
C PRO A 125 -4.55 6.83 6.12
N ILE A 126 -3.99 7.32 7.23
CA ILE A 126 -2.63 7.03 7.68
C ILE A 126 -2.70 6.80 9.19
N GLU A 127 -2.18 5.67 9.65
CA GLU A 127 -2.06 5.34 11.07
C GLU A 127 -0.58 5.15 11.44
N ILE A 128 -0.13 5.87 12.46
CA ILE A 128 1.25 5.81 12.93
C ILE A 128 1.23 5.29 14.36
N SER A 129 1.87 4.15 14.58
CA SER A 129 2.05 3.55 15.92
C SER A 129 3.51 3.38 16.32
N GLY A 130 4.46 3.80 15.48
CA GLY A 130 5.90 3.80 15.75
C GLY A 130 6.53 5.19 15.65
N ALA A 131 7.85 5.26 15.71
CA ALA A 131 8.61 6.49 15.44
C ALA A 131 8.79 6.68 13.92
N GLY A 132 9.07 7.89 13.43
CA GLY A 132 9.31 8.04 11.99
C GLY A 132 9.13 9.45 11.48
N ILE A 133 9.35 9.59 10.18
CA ILE A 133 9.16 10.84 9.46
C ILE A 133 7.99 10.67 8.51
N LEU A 134 7.06 11.61 8.56
CA LEU A 134 5.94 11.70 7.64
C LEU A 134 6.01 13.05 6.92
N ASN A 135 6.45 13.03 5.68
CA ASN A 135 6.49 14.20 4.80
C ASN A 135 5.32 14.10 3.82
N ILE A 136 4.30 14.92 4.02
CA ILE A 136 3.13 14.97 3.13
C ILE A 136 3.16 16.29 2.36
N GLY A 137 3.33 16.20 1.05
CA GLY A 137 3.04 17.27 0.10
C GLY A 137 1.54 17.43 -0.09
N LYS A 138 1.04 17.24 -1.31
CA LYS A 138 -0.41 17.26 -1.59
C LYS A 138 -0.97 15.84 -1.53
N ALA A 139 -1.95 15.61 -0.66
CA ALA A 139 -2.68 14.35 -0.59
C ALA A 139 -4.18 14.60 -0.48
N ARG A 140 -4.97 13.79 -1.20
CA ARG A 140 -6.43 13.74 -1.06
C ARG A 140 -6.79 12.49 -0.27
N LEU A 141 -7.38 12.70 0.91
CA LEU A 141 -7.77 11.63 1.82
C LEU A 141 -9.30 11.48 1.75
N GLU A 142 -9.79 10.30 1.38
CA GLU A 142 -11.21 10.05 1.14
C GLU A 142 -11.77 9.00 2.10
N SER A 143 -12.69 9.40 2.97
CA SER A 143 -13.45 8.42 3.76
C SER A 143 -14.43 7.68 2.86
N THR A 144 -14.48 6.35 2.97
CA THR A 144 -15.48 5.50 2.31
C THR A 144 -16.65 5.15 3.24
N ASN A 145 -16.64 5.62 4.49
CA ASN A 145 -17.81 5.54 5.36
C ASN A 145 -18.78 6.67 4.99
N SER A 146 -19.93 6.28 4.46
CA SER A 146 -21.14 7.11 4.38
C SER A 146 -21.97 6.95 5.64
#